data_AF-F4X0G4-F1
#
_entry.id   AF-F4X0G4-F1
#
_cell.length_a   1.000
_cell.length_b   1.000
_cell.length_c   1.000
_cell.angle_alpha   90.00
_cell.angle_beta   90.00
_cell.angle_gamma   90.00
#
_symmetry.space_group_name_H-M   'P 1'
#
loop_
_entity.id
_entity.type
_entity.pdbx_description
1 polymer ?
#
loop_
_entity_poly.entity_id
_entity_poly.type
_entity_poly.pdbx_seq_one_letter_code
_entity_poly.pdbx_strand_id
1 'polypeptide(L)' 'MDRGISKILDISWRFGVTTASDCDNVAKSFLQLKLCLENDGIVKNVFTEMTIGQFYKFLHDLEKAKCNLDLLL' A
#
# COMPACT_ATOMS: atom_id res chain seq x y z
N MET A 1 -25.16 8.47 5.37
CA MET A 1 -24.28 7.30 5.52
C MET A 1 -23.00 7.81 6.12
N ASP A 2 -22.84 7.62 7.43
CA ASP A 2 -21.58 7.92 8.09
C ASP A 2 -20.54 6.97 7.49
N ARG A 3 -19.59 7.52 6.72
CA ARG A 3 -18.55 6.70 6.09
C ARG A 3 -17.57 6.38 7.20
N GLY A 4 -17.81 5.26 7.90
CA GLY A 4 -16.98 4.79 9.02
C GLY A 4 -15.50 4.96 8.70
N ILE A 5 -14.84 5.82 9.48
CA ILE A 5 -13.41 6.12 9.32
C ILE A 5 -12.67 4.88 9.80
N SER A 6 -12.03 4.16 8.88
CA SER A 6 -11.17 3.05 9.24
C SER A 6 -9.83 3.58 9.75
N LYS A 7 -9.43 3.18 10.96
CA LYS A 7 -8.12 3.51 11.53
C LYS A 7 -7.09 2.51 11.04
N ILE A 8 -5.93 3.01 10.63
CA ILE A 8 -4.79 2.14 10.32
C ILE A 8 -4.08 1.84 11.63
N LEU A 9 -4.09 0.57 12.05
CA LEU A 9 -3.43 0.09 13.26
C LEU A 9 -1.98 -0.34 13.00
N ASP A 10 -1.73 -0.95 11.85
CA ASP A 10 -0.40 -1.46 11.48
C ASP A 10 -0.24 -1.49 9.96
N ILE A 11 1.01 -1.36 9.51
CA ILE A 11 1.41 -1.43 8.11
C ILE A 11 2.64 -2.32 8.02
N SER A 12 2.57 -3.34 7.18
CA SER A 12 3.74 -4.17 6.85
C SER A 12 3.85 -4.36 5.34
N TRP A 13 5.07 -4.50 4.84
CA TRP A 13 5.33 -4.71 3.42
C TRP A 13 6.39 -5.78 3.18
N ARG A 14 6.32 -6.38 1.99
CA ARG A 14 7.33 -7.30 1.48
C ARG A 14 7.63 -6.96 0.02
N PHE A 15 8.92 -6.82 -0.28
CA PHE A 15 9.40 -6.71 -1.65
C PHE A 15 9.74 -8.09 -2.20
N GLY A 16 9.36 -8.34 -3.45
CA GLY A 16 9.61 -9.61 -4.13
C GLY A 16 10.12 -9.39 -5.55
N VAL A 17 10.98 -10.29 -6.00
CA VAL A 17 11.41 -10.40 -7.39
C VAL A 17 11.05 -11.78 -7.87
N THR A 18 10.26 -11.87 -8.93
CA THR A 18 9.99 -13.14 -9.61
C THR A 18 10.97 -13.27 -10.76
N THR A 19 11.87 -14.25 -10.67
CA THR A 19 12.70 -14.68 -11.79
C THR A 19 11.94 -15.72 -12.60
N ALA A 20 11.69 -15.46 -13.87
CA ALA A 20 11.24 -16.50 -14.78
C ALA A 20 12.46 -17.31 -15.26
N SER A 21 12.32 -18.64 -15.35
CA SER A 21 13.38 -19.55 -15.79
C SER A 21 13.61 -19.55 -17.30
N ASP A 22 12.72 -18.92 -18.08
CA ASP A 22 12.81 -18.85 -19.53
C ASP A 22 13.55 -17.58 -19.98
N CYS A 23 14.48 -17.76 -20.91
CA CYS A 23 15.51 -16.81 -21.36
C CYS A 23 14.99 -15.43 -21.83
N ASP A 24 13.68 -15.26 -22.03
CA ASP A 24 13.04 -14.05 -22.59
C ASP A 24 12.13 -13.29 -21.61
N ASN A 25 11.89 -13.79 -20.39
CA ASN A 25 11.00 -13.14 -19.44
C ASN A 25 11.76 -12.30 -18.40
N VAL A 26 11.71 -10.99 -18.61
CA VAL A 26 12.24 -9.96 -17.70
C VAL A 26 11.79 -10.22 -16.26
N ALA A 27 12.74 -10.29 -15.33
CA ALA A 27 12.47 -10.42 -13.90
C ALA A 27 11.47 -9.35 -13.45
N LYS A 28 10.34 -9.78 -12.85
CA LYS A 28 9.26 -8.87 -12.47
C LYS A 28 9.33 -8.59 -10.97
N SER A 29 9.60 -7.33 -10.64
CA SER A 29 9.60 -6.83 -9.27
C SER A 29 8.20 -6.41 -8.83
N PHE A 30 7.82 -6.76 -7.60
CA PHE A 30 6.54 -6.43 -6.99
C PHE A 30 6.68 -6.10 -5.50
N LEU A 31 5.72 -5.36 -4.98
CA LEU A 31 5.57 -5.06 -3.55
C LEU A 31 4.22 -5.57 -3.08
N GLN A 32 4.22 -6.33 -1.99
CA GLN A 32 3.02 -6.72 -1.26
C GLN A 32 2.90 -5.87 -0.01
N LEU A 33 1.77 -5.21 0.16
CA LEU A 33 1.44 -4.36 1.29
C LEU A 33 0.29 -5.01 2.08
N LYS A 34 0.45 -5.06 3.40
CA LYS A 34 -0.58 -5.47 4.35
C LYS A 34 -0.93 -4.28 5.24
N LEU A 35 -2.20 -3.91 5.24
CA LEU A 35 -2.77 -2.89 6.10
C LEU A 35 -3.65 -3.57 7.14
N CYS A 36 -3.35 -3.36 8.42
CA CYS A 36 -4.24 -3.73 9.52
C CYS A 36 -5.15 -2.55 9.81
N LEU A 37 -6.44 -2.71 9.54
CA LEU A 37 -7.46 -1.67 9.70
C LEU A 37 -8.40 -2.04 10.84
N GLU A 38 -8.74 -1.07 11.67
CA GLU A 38 -9.87 -1.15 12.60
C GLU A 38 -11.04 -0.35 12.03
N ASN A 39 -12.20 -1.00 11.94
CA ASN A 39 -13.45 -0.31 11.67
C ASN A 39 -14.49 -0.78 12.69
N ASP A 40 -15.02 0.15 13.47
CA ASP A 40 -16.05 -0.10 14.49
C ASP A 40 -15.67 -1.24 15.47
N GLY A 41 -14.41 -1.27 15.91
CA GLY A 41 -13.87 -2.30 16.81
C GLY A 41 -13.54 -3.64 16.14
N ILE A 42 -13.81 -3.79 14.84
CA ILE A 42 -13.47 -4.98 14.07
C ILE A 42 -12.13 -4.76 13.36
N VAL A 43 -11.14 -5.57 13.71
CA VAL A 43 -9.82 -5.56 13.07
C VAL A 43 -9.81 -6.44 11.83
N LYS A 44 -9.32 -5.92 10.70
CA LYS A 44 -9.23 -6.62 9.41
C LYS A 44 -7.89 -6.36 8.75
N ASN A 45 -7.36 -7.38 8.08
CA ASN A 45 -6.15 -7.24 7.27
C ASN A 45 -6.54 -7.10 5.79
N VAL A 46 -6.08 -6.03 5.14
CA VAL A 46 -6.19 -5.80 3.71
C VAL A 46 -4.83 -6.04 3.08
N PHE A 47 -4.78 -6.91 2.07
CA PHE A 47 -3.57 -7.23 1.32
C PHE A 47 -3.69 -6.66 -0.09
N THR A 48 -2.67 -5.97 -0.55
CA THR A 48 -2.59 -5.47 -1.92
C THR A 48 -1.21 -5.74 -2.49
N GLU A 49 -1.15 -5.99 -3.80
CA GLU A 49 0.09 -6.15 -4.55
C GLU A 49 0.18 -5.07 -5.61
N MET A 50 1.38 -4.56 -5.81
CA MET A 50 1.63 -3.45 -6.70
C MET A 50 3.00 -3.58 -7.36
N THR A 51 3.08 -3.09 -8.60
CA THR A 51 4.37 -2.92 -9.28
C THR A 51 5.18 -1.80 -8.63
N ILE A 52 6.48 -1.76 -8.91
CA ILE A 52 7.34 -0.68 -8.42
C ILE A 52 6.88 0.71 -8.87
N GLY A 53 6.41 0.85 -10.12
CA GLY A 53 5.88 2.13 -10.60
C GLY A 53 4.62 2.57 -9.84
N GLN A 54 3.71 1.64 -9.54
CA GLN A 54 2.54 1.93 -8.73
C GLN A 54 2.92 2.30 -7.28
N PHE A 55 4.01 1.73 -6.75
CA PHE A 55 4.50 2.05 -5.41
C PHE A 55 5.01 3.48 -5.30
N TYR A 56 5.85 3.91 -6.25
CA TYR A 56 6.31 5.31 -6.25
C TYR A 56 5.15 6.30 -6.40
N LYS A 57 4.16 5.97 -7.24
CA LYS A 57 2.95 6.79 -7.34
C LYS A 57 2.19 6.85 -6.00
N PHE A 58 2.02 5.72 -5.33
CA PHE A 58 1.35 5.66 -4.04
C PHE A 58 2.07 6.48 -2.96
N LEU A 59 3.41 6.40 -2.89
CA LEU A 59 4.21 7.22 -1.98
C LEU A 59 4.03 8.71 -2.26
N HIS A 60 4.08 9.11 -3.53
CA HIS A 60 3.87 10.50 -3.93
C HIS A 60 2.47 11.01 -3.51
N ASP A 61 1.44 10.20 -3.69
CA ASP A 61 0.08 10.53 -3.28
C ASP A 61 -0.03 10.68 -1.75
N LEU A 62 0.67 9.85 -0.97
CA LEU A 62 0.75 9.97 0.50
C LEU A 62 1.47 11.25 0.95
N GLU A 63 2.60 11.59 0.32
CA GLU A 63 3.33 12.83 0.61
C GLU A 63 2.47 14.07 0.33
N LYS A 64 1.75 14.05 -0.80
CA LYS A 64 0.81 15.11 -1.17
C LYS A 64 -0.34 15.22 -0.16
N ALA A 65 -0.90 14.09 0.27
CA ALA A 65 -1.95 14.07 1.28
C ALA A 65 -1.47 14.64 2.62
N LYS A 66 -0.24 14.29 3.04
CA LYS A 66 0.38 14.86 4.24
C LYS A 66 0.55 16.38 4.11
N CYS A 67 1.12 16.86 3.01
CA CYS A 67 1.31 18.30 2.77
C CYS A 67 -0.03 19.07 2.83
N ASN A 68 -1.08 18.53 2.23
CA ASN A 68 -2.41 19.14 2.29
C ASN A 68 -2.96 19.17 3.73
N LEU A 69 -2.72 18.13 4.53
CA LEU A 69 -3.14 18.10 5.93
C LEU A 69 -2.35 19.13 6.76
N ASP A 70 -1.04 19.22 6.55
CA ASP A 70 -0.17 20.18 7.23
C ASP A 70 -0.55 21.63 6.90
N LEU A 71 -1.09 21.91 5.71
CA LEU A 71 -1.60 23.23 5.32
C LEU A 71 -2.96 23.58 5.94
N LEU A 72 -3.72 22.57 6.40
CA LEU A 72 -5.03 22.75 7.03
C LEU A 72 -4.93 22.83 8.56
N LEU A 73 -3.77 22.53 9.13
CA LEU A 73 -3.42 22.62 10.55
C LEU A 73 -2.72 23.95 10.87
#